data_AF-A0A7W7H114-F1
#
_entry.id   AF-A0A7W7H114-F1
#
_cell.length_a   1.000
_cell.length_b   1.000
_cell.length_c   1.000
_cell.angle_alpha   90.00
_cell.angle_beta   90.00
_cell.angle_gamma   90.00
#
_symmetry.space_group_name_H-M   'P 1'
#
loop_
_entity.id
_entity.type
_entity.pdbx_description
1 polymer ?
#
loop_
_entity_poly.entity_id
_entity_poly.type
_entity_poly.pdbx_seq_one_letter_code
_entity_poly.pdbx_strand_id
1 'polypeptide(L)'
;MTRDPGDATAIEYLTTVTALIEELTTAADPYDKGVDLWGRSAGADGELAIDLQLIWGALTDWVERRPAEGEQARAEMRRAAREWLALDRADRAAVERYRDRWVHDVCGYPR
;
A
#
# COMPACT_ATOMS: atom_id res chain seq x y z
N MET A 1 -29.99 11.46 -5.15
CA MET A 1 -29.29 10.62 -4.16
C MET A 1 -27.96 11.28 -3.89
N THR A 2 -27.82 12.00 -2.78
CA THR A 2 -26.61 12.77 -2.46
C THR A 2 -25.57 11.80 -1.90
N ARG A 3 -24.35 11.81 -2.45
CA ARG A 3 -23.25 10.94 -2.00
C ARG A 3 -22.89 11.27 -0.55
N ASP A 4 -22.68 10.25 0.28
CA ASP A 4 -22.18 10.45 1.65
C ASP A 4 -20.79 11.10 1.59
N PRO A 5 -20.49 12.16 2.37
CA PRO A 5 -19.16 12.74 2.42
C PRO A 5 -18.06 11.71 2.77
N GLY A 6 -18.36 10.68 3.58
CA GLY A 6 -17.43 9.59 3.86
C GLY A 6 -17.07 8.76 2.63
N ASP A 7 -18.03 8.50 1.75
CA ASP A 7 -17.79 7.79 0.47
C ASP A 7 -16.90 8.61 -0.48
N ALA A 8 -17.05 9.94 -0.47
CA ALA A 8 -16.23 10.81 -1.30
C ALA A 8 -14.77 10.81 -0.85
N THR A 9 -14.51 10.91 0.46
CA THR A 9 -13.16 10.85 1.03
C THR A 9 -12.51 9.48 0.79
N ALA A 10 -13.25 8.39 0.96
CA ALA A 10 -12.74 7.05 0.68
C ALA A 10 -12.33 6.85 -0.79
N ILE A 11 -13.11 7.39 -1.73
CA ILE A 11 -12.81 7.32 -3.17
C ILE A 11 -11.60 8.18 -3.53
N GLU A 12 -11.49 9.39 -2.97
CA GLU A 12 -10.34 10.27 -3.18
C GLU A 12 -9.06 9.62 -2.65
N TYR A 13 -9.13 9.02 -1.46
CA TYR A 13 -8.02 8.26 -0.89
C TYR A 13 -7.61 7.10 -1.81
N LEU A 14 -8.56 6.25 -2.22
CA LEU A 14 -8.30 5.11 -3.09
C LEU A 14 -7.69 5.52 -4.43
N THR A 15 -8.18 6.63 -5.00
CA THR A 15 -7.65 7.21 -6.25
C THR A 15 -6.21 7.67 -6.05
N THR A 16 -5.94 8.38 -4.95
CA THR A 16 -4.62 8.92 -4.63
C THR A 16 -3.59 7.82 -4.41
N VAL A 17 -3.90 6.80 -3.59
CA VAL A 17 -2.95 5.72 -3.34
C VAL A 17 -2.73 4.86 -4.57
N THR A 18 -3.75 4.67 -5.41
CA THR A 18 -3.59 3.92 -6.67
C THR A 18 -2.66 4.66 -7.63
N ALA A 19 -2.80 5.99 -7.77
CA ALA A 19 -1.89 6.79 -8.59
C ALA A 19 -0.44 6.72 -8.09
N LEU A 20 -0.21 6.82 -6.78
CA LEU A 20 1.12 6.67 -6.19
C LEU A 20 1.71 5.28 -6.43
N ILE A 21 0.89 4.23 -6.36
CA ILE A 21 1.30 2.86 -6.65
C ILE A 21 1.67 2.69 -8.13
N GLU A 22 0.93 3.31 -9.06
CA GLU A 22 1.28 3.34 -10.49
C GLU A 22 2.65 4.00 -10.71
N GLU A 23 2.88 5.17 -10.12
CA GLU A 23 4.17 5.86 -10.18
C GLU A 23 5.31 4.99 -9.64
N LEU A 24 5.09 4.31 -8.51
CA LEU A 24 6.06 3.43 -7.88
C LEU A 24 6.53 2.31 -8.83
N THR A 25 5.65 1.76 -9.66
CA THR A 25 6.03 0.67 -10.58
C THR A 25 7.06 1.08 -11.63
N THR A 26 7.10 2.36 -11.98
CA THR A 26 8.01 2.89 -13.01
C THR A 26 9.14 3.74 -12.44
N ALA A 27 9.09 4.06 -11.14
CA ALA A 27 10.13 4.80 -10.46
C ALA A 27 11.48 4.08 -10.51
N ALA A 28 12.54 4.86 -10.74
CA ALA A 28 13.92 4.37 -10.67
C ALA A 28 14.20 3.77 -9.27
N ASP A 29 13.74 4.45 -8.23
CA ASP A 29 13.72 3.98 -6.86
C ASP A 29 12.27 3.98 -6.33
N PRO A 30 11.70 2.83 -5.91
CA PRO A 30 10.35 2.76 -5.36
C PRO A 30 10.26 3.27 -3.91
N TYR A 31 11.39 3.51 -3.24
CA TYR A 31 11.43 3.88 -1.82
C TYR A 31 10.72 5.18 -1.53
N ASP A 32 11.06 6.26 -2.25
CA ASP A 32 10.44 7.57 -2.03
C ASP A 32 8.92 7.50 -2.17
N LYS A 33 8.43 6.73 -3.15
CA LYS A 33 6.99 6.50 -3.34
C LYS A 33 6.38 5.63 -2.25
N GLY A 34 7.13 4.68 -1.70
CA GLY A 34 6.70 3.93 -0.52
C GLY A 34 6.56 4.81 0.72
N VAL A 35 7.48 5.75 0.95
CA VAL A 35 7.40 6.73 2.05
C VAL A 35 6.19 7.65 1.86
N ASP A 36 5.95 8.13 0.64
CA ASP A 36 4.76 8.92 0.32
C ASP A 36 3.48 8.13 0.61
N LEU A 37 3.40 6.86 0.17
CA LEU A 37 2.26 5.98 0.41
C LEU A 37 2.02 5.73 1.90
N TRP A 38 3.08 5.46 2.66
CA TRP A 38 3.02 5.30 4.10
C TRP A 38 2.46 6.57 4.77
N GLY A 39 3.03 7.74 4.47
CA GLY A 39 2.60 9.01 5.07
C GLY A 39 1.17 9.40 4.71
N ARG A 40 0.75 9.16 3.47
CA ARG A 40 -0.65 9.40 3.03
C ARG A 40 -1.63 8.48 3.74
N SER A 41 -1.26 7.21 3.91
CA SER A 41 -2.11 6.23 4.57
C SER A 41 -2.21 6.48 6.08
N ALA A 42 -1.12 6.94 6.71
CA ALA A 42 -1.12 7.35 8.13
C ALA A 42 -2.06 8.54 8.44
N GLY A 43 -2.35 9.37 7.44
CA GLY A 43 -3.25 10.53 7.56
C GLY A 43 -4.69 10.28 7.13
N ALA A 44 -5.04 9.04 6.74
CA ALA A 44 -6.36 8.69 6.24
C ALA A 44 -7.11 7.78 7.23
N ASP A 45 -8.44 7.83 7.19
CA ASP A 45 -9.30 7.02 8.05
C ASP A 45 -9.67 5.69 7.39
N GLY A 46 -9.90 4.68 8.23
CA GLY A 46 -10.45 3.38 7.85
C GLY A 46 -9.42 2.25 7.76
N GLU A 47 -9.92 1.01 7.80
CA GLU A 47 -9.09 -0.20 7.85
C GLU A 47 -8.12 -0.32 6.67
N LEU A 48 -8.57 0.03 5.46
CA LEU A 48 -7.71 0.03 4.28
C LEU A 48 -6.49 0.95 4.46
N ALA A 49 -6.69 2.13 5.06
CA ALA A 49 -5.60 3.07 5.29
C ALA A 49 -4.60 2.54 6.32
N ILE A 50 -5.10 1.92 7.39
CA ILE A 50 -4.26 1.25 8.39
C ILE A 50 -3.45 0.12 7.75
N ASP A 51 -4.08 -0.76 6.97
CA ASP A 51 -3.40 -1.89 6.33
C ASP A 51 -2.31 -1.40 5.36
N LEU A 52 -2.61 -0.40 4.53
CA LEU A 52 -1.63 0.17 3.61
C LEU A 52 -0.50 0.90 4.36
N GLN A 53 -0.79 1.58 5.47
CA GLN A 53 0.24 2.15 6.33
C GLN A 53 1.18 1.07 6.87
N LEU A 54 0.64 -0.05 7.36
CA LEU A 54 1.44 -1.16 7.88
C LEU A 54 2.32 -1.79 6.79
N ILE A 55 1.76 -2.06 5.61
CA ILE A 55 2.49 -2.67 4.49
C ILE A 55 3.64 -1.77 4.05
N TRP A 56 3.35 -0.51 3.73
CA TRP A 56 4.37 0.40 3.20
C TRP A 56 5.40 0.79 4.25
N GLY A 57 4.99 0.94 5.52
CA GLY A 57 5.92 1.17 6.62
C GLY A 57 6.89 0.00 6.83
N ALA A 58 6.40 -1.24 6.78
CA ALA A 58 7.26 -2.43 6.91
C ALA A 58 8.26 -2.55 5.74
N LEU A 59 7.82 -2.22 4.52
CA LEU A 59 8.68 -2.27 3.34
C LEU A 59 9.75 -1.17 3.33
N THR A 60 9.42 0.06 3.74
CA THR A 60 10.41 1.13 3.88
C THR A 60 11.37 0.85 5.04
N ASP A 61 10.86 0.38 6.18
CA ASP A 61 11.68 -0.08 7.32
C ASP A 61 12.67 -1.18 6.90
N TRP A 62 12.26 -2.08 5.99
CA TRP A 62 13.15 -3.13 5.49
C TRP A 62 14.35 -2.52 4.73
N VAL A 63 14.10 -1.58 3.81
CA VAL A 63 15.17 -0.87 3.08
C VAL A 63 16.13 -0.18 4.06
N GLU A 64 15.60 0.51 5.07
CA GLU A 64 16.41 1.29 6.03
C GLU A 64 17.19 0.40 7.01
N ARG A 65 16.54 -0.62 7.57
CA ARG A 65 17.09 -1.43 8.68
C ARG A 65 17.94 -2.60 8.21
N ARG A 66 17.80 -3.04 6.95
CA ARG A 66 18.57 -4.14 6.37
C ARG A 66 19.14 -3.72 5.00
N PRO A 67 20.10 -2.78 4.97
CA PRO A 67 20.62 -2.24 3.71
C PRO A 67 21.26 -3.30 2.80
N ALA A 68 21.77 -4.41 3.35
CA ALA A 68 22.27 -5.54 2.57
C ALA A 68 21.17 -6.24 1.74
N GLU A 69 19.91 -6.12 2.15
CA GLU A 69 18.72 -6.65 1.48
C GLU A 69 17.98 -5.56 0.68
N GLY A 70 18.57 -4.37 0.50
CA GLY A 70 17.89 -3.20 -0.09
C GLY A 70 17.29 -3.46 -1.47
N GLU A 71 18.00 -4.12 -2.37
CA GLU A 71 17.47 -4.49 -3.69
C GLU A 71 16.29 -5.47 -3.60
N GLN A 72 16.35 -6.41 -2.66
CA GLN A 72 15.25 -7.35 -2.42
C GLN A 72 14.02 -6.62 -1.86
N ALA A 73 14.20 -5.72 -0.90
CA ALA A 73 13.12 -4.91 -0.35
C ALA A 73 12.45 -4.05 -1.44
N ARG A 74 13.25 -3.40 -2.31
CA ARG A 74 12.75 -2.64 -3.47
C ARG A 74 12.02 -3.53 -4.49
N ALA A 75 12.45 -4.78 -4.67
CA ALA A 75 11.75 -5.73 -5.53
C ALA A 75 10.39 -6.14 -4.93
N GLU A 76 10.30 -6.34 -3.62
CA GLU A 76 9.05 -6.62 -2.92
C GLU A 76 8.10 -5.41 -2.93
N MET A 77 8.60 -4.18 -2.83
CA MET A 77 7.79 -2.97 -3.04
C MET A 77 7.13 -2.96 -4.43
N ARG A 78 7.90 -3.26 -5.48
CA ARG A 78 7.36 -3.37 -6.85
C ARG A 78 6.41 -4.55 -7.02
N ARG A 79 6.59 -5.61 -6.24
CA ARG A 79 5.66 -6.75 -6.24
C ARG A 79 4.33 -6.37 -5.59
N ALA A 80 4.35 -5.76 -4.39
CA ALA A 80 3.16 -5.26 -3.72
C ALA A 80 2.36 -4.33 -4.65
N ALA A 81 3.05 -3.38 -5.28
CA ALA A 81 2.45 -2.46 -6.24
C ALA A 81 1.79 -3.17 -7.43
N ARG A 82 2.49 -4.11 -8.09
CA ARG A 82 1.93 -4.87 -9.21
C ARG A 82 0.74 -5.72 -8.80
N GLU A 83 0.82 -6.36 -7.64
CA GLU A 83 -0.29 -7.16 -7.11
C GLU A 83 -1.52 -6.28 -6.84
N TRP A 84 -1.35 -5.09 -6.26
CA TRP A 84 -2.44 -4.12 -6.07
C TRP A 84 -3.07 -3.66 -7.38
N LEU A 85 -2.27 -3.35 -8.39
CA LEU A 85 -2.77 -2.86 -9.68
C LEU A 85 -3.52 -3.95 -10.46
N ALA A 86 -3.21 -5.22 -10.22
CA ALA A 86 -3.88 -6.36 -10.82
C ALA A 86 -5.24 -6.70 -10.16
N LEU A 87 -5.57 -6.11 -9.00
CA LEU A 87 -6.85 -6.34 -8.33
C LEU A 87 -8.00 -5.65 -9.07
N ASP A 88 -9.15 -6.33 -9.12
CA ASP A 88 -10.42 -5.62 -9.20
C ASP A 88 -10.68 -4.97 -7.84
N ARG A 89 -10.39 -3.67 -7.74
CA ARG A 89 -10.53 -2.90 -6.50
C ARG A 89 -11.99 -2.68 -6.09
N ALA A 90 -12.96 -2.98 -6.95
CA ALA A 90 -14.38 -3.00 -6.59
C ALA A 90 -14.78 -4.32 -5.90
N ASP A 91 -14.00 -5.39 -6.06
CA ASP A 91 -14.18 -6.65 -5.34
C ASP A 91 -13.55 -6.53 -3.93
N ARG A 92 -14.43 -6.30 -2.94
CA ARG A 92 -14.04 -6.20 -1.52
C ARG A 92 -13.27 -7.42 -1.04
N ALA A 93 -13.64 -8.63 -1.48
CA ALA A 93 -12.99 -9.86 -1.05
C ALA A 93 -11.61 -10.04 -1.71
N ALA A 94 -11.40 -9.52 -2.92
CA ALA A 94 -10.06 -9.44 -3.52
C ALA A 94 -9.16 -8.47 -2.75
N VAL A 95 -9.67 -7.29 -2.40
CA VAL A 95 -8.93 -6.28 -1.63
C VAL A 95 -8.61 -6.77 -0.22
N GLU A 96 -9.54 -7.45 0.46
CA GLU A 96 -9.31 -8.06 1.77
C GLU A 96 -8.23 -9.15 1.73
N ARG A 97 -8.30 -10.08 0.77
CA ARG A 97 -7.28 -11.14 0.63
C ARG A 97 -5.89 -10.58 0.35
N TYR A 98 -5.80 -9.50 -0.43
CA TYR A 98 -4.53 -8.82 -0.65
C TYR A 98 -3.97 -8.27 0.68
N ARG A 99 -4.81 -7.57 1.45
CA ARG A 99 -4.42 -6.94 2.72
C ARG A 99 -4.02 -7.98 3.76
N ASP A 100 -4.84 -9.00 4.00
CA ASP A 100 -4.56 -10.04 4.99
C ASP A 100 -3.22 -10.73 4.71
N ARG A 101 -2.99 -11.14 3.46
CA ARG A 101 -1.72 -11.78 3.08
C ARG A 101 -0.52 -10.84 3.27
N TRP A 102 -0.61 -9.59 2.82
CA TRP A 102 0.53 -8.67 2.92
C TRP A 102 0.82 -8.27 4.36
N VAL A 103 -0.21 -7.93 5.14
CA VAL A 103 -0.07 -7.54 6.55
C VAL A 103 0.46 -8.71 7.38
N HIS A 104 -0.15 -9.89 7.28
CA HIS A 104 0.15 -10.99 8.19
C HIS A 104 1.23 -11.93 7.69
N ASP A 105 1.16 -12.35 6.42
CA ASP A 105 2.05 -13.40 5.92
C ASP A 105 3.37 -12.84 5.36
N VAL A 106 3.35 -11.63 4.79
CA VAL A 106 4.57 -11.00 4.22
C VAL A 106 5.24 -10.07 5.21
N CYS A 107 4.50 -9.13 5.80
CA CYS A 107 5.03 -8.17 6.78
C CYS A 107 5.14 -8.76 8.19
N GLY A 108 4.42 -9.85 8.49
CA GLY A 108 4.55 -10.58 9.75
C GLY A 108 3.79 -9.98 10.94
N TYR A 109 2.81 -9.10 10.71
CA TYR A 109 1.98 -8.56 11.79
C TYR A 109 1.02 -9.63 12.35
N PRO A 110 0.74 -9.66 13.66
CA PRO A 110 -0.24 -10.57 14.24
C PRO A 110 -1.65 -10.37 13.68
N ARG A 111 -2.43 -11.45 13.62
CA ARG A 111 -3.88 -11.43 13.34
C ARG A 111 -4.69 -11.03 14.58
#